data_AF-A0A0N8WIJ2-F1
#
_entry.id   AF-A0A0N8WIJ2-F1
#
_cell.length_a   1.000
_cell.length_b   1.000
_cell.length_c   1.000
_cell.angle_alpha   90.00
_cell.angle_beta   90.00
_cell.angle_gamma   90.00
#
_symmetry.space_group_name_H-M   'P 1'
#
loop_
_entity.id
_entity.type
_entity.pdbx_description
1 polymer ?
#
loop_
_entity_poly.entity_id
_entity_poly.type
_entity_poly.pdbx_seq_one_letter_code
_entity_poly.pdbx_strand_id
1 'polypeptide(L)'
;MYPTLPESEPDVQLSYVSLPTATGDVTAMLSRPTAPGTYPAVVVGAEVWGLTSEMVDVARRLAGQGHVTIMPDYLRGEGFDETTRDQSWDHALDYLASRL
;
A
#
# COMPACT_ATOMS: atom_id res chain seq x y z
N MET A 1 10.73 -23.63 9.50
CA MET A 1 11.44 -23.52 8.20
C MET A 1 10.77 -22.37 7.47
N TYR A 2 11.42 -21.21 7.39
CA TYR A 2 10.88 -20.09 6.61
C TYR A 2 11.08 -20.41 5.13
N PRO A 3 10.09 -20.16 4.27
CA PRO A 3 10.26 -20.40 2.84
C PRO A 3 11.41 -19.52 2.32
N THR A 4 12.32 -20.12 1.56
CA THR A 4 13.29 -19.38 0.75
C THR A 4 12.50 -18.60 -0.30
N LEU A 5 12.59 -17.28 -0.26
CA LEU A 5 12.00 -16.42 -1.29
C LEU A 5 12.59 -16.78 -2.67
N PRO A 6 11.79 -16.73 -3.75
CA PRO A 6 12.30 -17.00 -5.10
C PRO A 6 13.48 -16.07 -5.43
N GLU A 7 14.46 -16.60 -6.18
CA GLU A 7 15.77 -15.98 -6.44
C GLU A 7 15.75 -14.67 -7.25
N SER A 8 14.58 -14.18 -7.68
CA SER A 8 14.44 -12.82 -8.19
C SER A 8 13.04 -12.31 -7.87
N GLU A 9 12.93 -11.40 -6.91
CA GLU A 9 11.74 -10.56 -6.82
C GLU A 9 11.62 -9.81 -8.17
N PRO A 10 10.45 -9.76 -8.82
CA PRO A 10 10.24 -8.87 -9.96
C PRO A 10 10.63 -7.47 -9.52
N ASP A 11 11.23 -6.71 -10.44
CA ASP A 11 11.60 -5.33 -10.15
C ASP A 11 10.32 -4.59 -9.73
N VAL A 12 10.31 -4.01 -8.52
CA VAL A 12 9.12 -3.40 -7.90
C VAL A 12 9.20 -1.90 -8.05
N GLN A 13 8.14 -1.29 -8.57
CA GLN A 13 8.02 0.16 -8.57
C GLN A 13 7.28 0.63 -7.32
N LEU A 14 7.90 1.58 -6.61
CA LEU A 14 7.30 2.31 -5.49
C LEU A 14 6.92 3.73 -5.93
N SER A 15 5.77 4.20 -5.45
CA SER A 15 5.30 5.57 -5.65
C SER A 15 4.39 6.00 -4.50
N TYR A 16 4.12 7.30 -4.40
CA TYR A 16 3.16 7.85 -3.45
C TYR A 16 1.97 8.45 -4.19
N VAL A 17 0.79 8.28 -3.62
CA VAL A 17 -0.47 8.83 -4.12
C VAL A 17 -1.17 9.58 -3.00
N SER A 18 -1.97 10.58 -3.35
CA SER A 18 -2.82 11.29 -2.39
C SER A 18 -4.23 10.72 -2.46
N LEU A 19 -4.78 10.32 -1.32
CA LEU A 19 -6.16 9.88 -1.16
C LEU A 19 -6.94 10.97 -0.45
N PRO A 20 -7.94 11.61 -1.10
CA PRO A 20 -8.73 12.64 -0.45
C PRO A 20 -9.56 12.01 0.68
N THR A 21 -9.60 12.64 1.86
CA THR A 21 -10.52 12.25 2.94
C THR A 21 -11.20 13.51 3.50
N ALA A 22 -12.25 13.35 4.30
CA ALA A 22 -13.01 14.46 4.87
C ALA A 22 -12.17 15.36 5.81
N THR A 23 -11.10 14.83 6.40
CA THR A 23 -10.18 15.55 7.29
C THR A 23 -8.93 16.07 6.58
N GLY A 24 -8.81 15.80 5.28
CA GLY A 24 -7.68 16.18 4.43
C GLY A 24 -7.00 14.99 3.77
N ASP A 25 -6.13 15.29 2.82
CA ASP A 25 -5.44 14.29 1.98
C ASP A 25 -4.55 13.33 2.78
N VAL A 26 -4.79 12.03 2.65
CA VAL A 26 -3.95 10.95 3.21
C VAL A 26 -2.94 10.50 2.15
N THR A 27 -1.66 10.58 2.47
CA THR A 27 -0.62 9.96 1.63
C THR A 27 -0.73 8.45 1.71
N ALA A 28 -0.72 7.78 0.56
CA ALA A 28 -0.62 6.33 0.48
C ALA A 28 0.58 5.91 -0.38
N MET A 29 1.29 4.89 0.07
CA MET A 29 2.35 4.28 -0.74
C MET A 29 1.74 3.21 -1.64
N LEU A 30 2.06 3.25 -2.93
CA LEU A 30 1.68 2.27 -3.94
C LEU A 30 2.91 1.47 -4.35
N SER A 31 2.83 0.15 -4.30
CA SER A 31 3.84 -0.75 -4.84
C SER A 31 3.25 -1.70 -5.88
N ARG A 32 3.98 -1.92 -6.98
CA ARG A 32 3.53 -2.77 -8.08
C ARG A 32 4.68 -3.46 -8.80
N PRO A 33 4.46 -4.65 -9.39
CA PRO A 33 5.40 -5.23 -10.34
C PRO A 33 5.66 -4.26 -11.50
N THR A 34 6.91 -4.14 -11.93
CA THR A 34 7.28 -3.38 -13.15
C THR A 34 6.83 -4.08 -14.42
N ALA A 35 6.72 -5.40 -14.40
CA ALA A 35 6.21 -6.17 -15.51
C ALA A 35 4.74 -5.78 -15.79
N PRO A 36 4.34 -5.61 -17.06
CA PRO A 36 2.96 -5.33 -17.40
C PRO A 36 2.07 -6.55 -17.13
N GLY A 37 0.88 -6.33 -16.58
CA GLY A 37 -0.10 -7.37 -16.30
C GLY A 37 -1.20 -6.90 -15.36
N THR A 38 -2.23 -7.72 -15.23
CA THR A 38 -3.27 -7.55 -14.20
C THR A 38 -2.88 -8.38 -12.98
N TYR A 39 -2.84 -7.73 -11.82
CA TYR A 39 -2.44 -8.34 -10.56
C TYR A 39 -3.54 -8.14 -9.52
N PRO A 40 -3.75 -9.10 -8.61
CA PRO A 40 -4.63 -8.90 -7.46
C PRO A 40 -4.20 -7.69 -6.63
N ALA A 41 -5.19 -6.92 -6.18
CA ALA A 41 -4.98 -5.72 -5.40
C ALA A 41 -5.05 -6.01 -3.89
N VAL A 42 -4.19 -5.37 -3.10
CA VAL A 42 -4.13 -5.53 -1.63
C VAL A 42 -4.05 -4.16 -0.97
N VAL A 43 -4.92 -3.90 0.00
CA VAL A 43 -4.78 -2.77 0.92
C VAL A 43 -3.99 -3.23 2.14
N VAL A 44 -2.89 -2.55 2.44
CA VAL A 44 -2.04 -2.80 3.61
C VAL A 44 -2.37 -1.76 4.67
N GLY A 45 -2.71 -2.18 5.88
CA GLY A 45 -2.95 -1.27 6.99
C GLY A 45 -1.63 -0.70 7.52
N ALA A 46 -1.53 0.62 7.65
CA ALA A 46 -0.40 1.27 8.29
C ALA A 46 -0.35 0.97 9.80
N GLU A 47 0.87 0.88 10.34
CA GLU A 47 1.07 0.79 11.79
C GLU A 47 1.07 2.18 12.46
N VAL A 48 1.08 2.23 13.80
CA VAL A 48 1.06 3.48 14.59
C VAL A 48 2.23 4.42 14.27
N TRP A 49 3.34 3.89 13.75
CA TRP A 49 4.50 4.65 13.32
C TRP A 49 4.47 5.06 11.84
N GLY A 50 3.39 4.76 11.12
CA GLY A 50 3.17 5.14 9.73
C GLY A 50 3.96 4.29 8.73
N LEU A 51 4.49 4.92 7.68
CA LEU A 51 5.24 4.27 6.59
C LEU A 51 6.71 4.02 6.95
N THR A 52 6.95 3.14 7.93
CA THR A 52 8.30 2.72 8.33
C THR A 52 9.00 1.91 7.23
N SER A 53 10.33 1.83 7.27
CA SER A 53 11.11 1.02 6.32
C SER A 53 10.65 -0.44 6.26
N GLU A 54 10.25 -0.98 7.40
CA GLU A 54 9.76 -2.34 7.59
C GLU A 54 8.39 -2.54 6.92
N MET A 55 7.46 -1.59 7.08
CA MET A 55 6.17 -1.62 6.40
C MET A 55 6.31 -1.47 4.88
N VAL A 56 7.25 -0.62 4.43
CA VAL A 56 7.59 -0.48 3.01
C VAL A 56 8.12 -1.80 2.44
N ASP A 57 9.01 -2.48 3.17
CA ASP A 57 9.55 -3.79 2.77
C ASP A 57 8.46 -4.87 2.68
N VAL A 58 7.49 -4.89 3.61
CA VAL A 58 6.34 -5.80 3.54
C VAL A 58 5.53 -5.57 2.26
N ALA A 59 5.16 -4.32 1.97
CA ALA A 59 4.40 -3.98 0.77
C ALA A 59 5.17 -4.34 -0.51
N ARG A 60 6.49 -4.07 -0.53
CA ARG A 60 7.39 -4.43 -1.64
C ARG A 60 7.41 -5.93 -1.87
N ARG A 61 7.54 -6.77 -0.83
CA ARG A 61 7.57 -8.23 -0.97
C ARG A 61 6.24 -8.78 -1.51
N LEU A 62 5.11 -8.20 -1.10
CA LEU A 62 3.80 -8.55 -1.67
C LEU A 62 3.74 -8.23 -3.16
N ALA A 63 4.26 -7.08 -3.57
CA ALA A 63 4.40 -6.74 -4.99
C ALA A 63 5.38 -7.67 -5.72
N GLY A 64 6.47 -8.06 -5.06
CA GLY A 64 7.38 -9.11 -5.50
C GLY A 64 6.69 -10.45 -5.80
N GLN A 65 5.58 -10.73 -5.13
CA GLN A 65 4.80 -11.95 -5.33
C GLN A 65 3.66 -11.79 -6.35
N GLY A 66 3.62 -10.67 -7.08
CA GLY A 66 2.60 -10.43 -8.12
C GLY A 66 1.30 -9.82 -7.58
N HIS A 67 1.40 -8.90 -6.62
CA HIS A 67 0.26 -8.10 -6.14
C HIS A 67 0.48 -6.62 -6.45
N VAL A 68 -0.58 -5.84 -6.64
CA VAL A 68 -0.48 -4.38 -6.48
C VAL A 68 -0.93 -4.05 -5.07
N THR A 69 -0.09 -3.35 -4.31
CA THR A 69 -0.40 -2.98 -2.93
C THR A 69 -0.50 -1.48 -2.76
N ILE A 70 -1.44 -1.04 -1.93
CA ILE A 70 -1.58 0.34 -1.49
C ILE A 70 -1.64 0.40 0.03
N MET A 71 -0.88 1.31 0.64
CA MET A 71 -0.77 1.47 2.08
C MET A 71 -1.04 2.92 2.48
N PRO A 72 -2.27 3.25 2.92
CA PRO A 72 -2.60 4.60 3.36
C PRO A 72 -2.01 4.90 4.74
N ASP A 73 -1.31 6.03 4.89
CA ASP A 73 -0.77 6.53 6.17
C ASP A 73 -1.82 7.34 6.93
N TYR A 74 -2.91 6.68 7.32
CA TYR A 74 -4.04 7.33 8.01
C TYR A 74 -3.75 7.68 9.48
N LEU A 75 -2.63 7.20 10.04
CA LEU A 75 -2.25 7.48 11.43
C LEU A 75 -1.39 8.74 11.54
N ARG A 76 -0.62 9.09 10.50
CA ARG A 76 0.21 10.32 10.37
C ARG A 76 1.12 10.64 11.58
N GLY A 77 1.33 9.70 12.50
CA GLY A 77 1.90 9.96 13.83
C GLY A 77 1.03 10.82 14.77
N GLU A 78 -0.20 11.16 14.37
CA GLU A 78 -1.13 12.04 15.10
C GLU A 78 -2.17 11.27 15.92
N GLY A 79 -2.27 9.94 15.74
CA GLY A 79 -3.16 9.06 16.49
C GLY A 79 -4.23 8.41 15.62
N PHE A 80 -5.09 7.61 16.25
CA PHE A 80 -6.13 6.85 15.55
C PHE A 80 -7.42 7.68 15.41
N ASP A 81 -7.80 7.99 14.17
CA ASP A 81 -9.13 8.49 13.80
C ASP A 81 -9.83 7.50 12.88
N GLU A 82 -10.97 6.97 13.32
CA GLU A 82 -11.71 5.91 12.62
C GLU A 82 -12.26 6.40 11.28
N THR A 83 -12.73 7.65 11.22
CA THR A 83 -13.31 8.23 9.99
C THR A 83 -12.26 8.36 8.90
N THR A 84 -11.10 8.91 9.23
CA THR A 84 -9.96 9.04 8.31
C THR A 84 -9.47 7.67 7.86
N ARG A 85 -9.41 6.69 8.77
CA ARG A 85 -9.06 5.30 8.43
C ARG A 85 -10.03 4.74 7.40
N ASP A 86 -11.33 4.69 7.69
CA ASP A 86 -12.31 4.05 6.81
C ASP A 86 -12.35 4.72 5.43
N GLN A 87 -12.35 6.06 5.37
CA GLN A 87 -12.32 6.78 4.10
C GLN A 87 -11.05 6.51 3.30
N SER A 88 -9.89 6.45 3.96
CA SER A 88 -8.64 6.15 3.28
C SER A 88 -8.63 4.72 2.70
N TRP A 89 -9.29 3.77 3.35
CA TRP A 89 -9.42 2.40 2.85
C TRP A 89 -10.37 2.31 1.65
N ASP A 90 -11.53 2.96 1.74
CA ASP A 90 -12.49 3.01 0.64
C ASP A 90 -11.87 3.67 -0.60
N HIS A 91 -11.20 4.81 -0.43
CA HIS A 91 -10.52 5.49 -1.53
C HIS A 91 -9.31 4.72 -2.05
N ALA A 92 -8.63 3.94 -1.21
CA ALA A 92 -7.57 3.05 -1.66
C ALA A 92 -8.12 1.93 -2.57
N LEU A 93 -9.27 1.35 -2.20
CA LEU A 93 -9.96 0.34 -3.01
C LEU A 93 -10.45 0.94 -4.34
N ASP A 94 -11.08 2.12 -4.30
CA ASP A 94 -11.51 2.84 -5.50
C ASP A 94 -10.33 3.17 -6.42
N TYR A 95 -9.22 3.64 -5.84
CA TYR A 95 -8.00 3.94 -6.57
C TYR A 95 -7.50 2.69 -7.31
N LEU A 96 -7.42 1.55 -6.61
CA LEU A 96 -7.00 0.28 -7.20
C LEU A 96 -7.96 -0.18 -8.30
N ALA A 97 -9.28 -0.13 -8.06
CA ALA A 97 -10.30 -0.55 -9.02
C ALA A 97 -10.31 0.30 -10.31
N SER A 98 -9.89 1.56 -10.23
CA SER A 98 -9.82 2.45 -11.40
C SER A 98 -8.60 2.24 -12.31
N ARG A 99 -7.59 1.48 -11.85
CA ARG A 99 -6.26 1.41 -12.52
C ARG A 99 -5.76 0.00 -12.83
N LEU A 100 -6.47 -1.03 -12.40
CA LEU A 100 -6.16 -2.44 -12.64
C LEU A 100 -7.20 -3.06 -13.57
#